data_AF-A0A257RZS8-F1
#
_entry.id   AF-A0A257RZS8-F1
#
_cell.length_a   1.000
_cell.length_b   1.000
_cell.length_c   1.000
_cell.angle_alpha   90.00
_cell.angle_beta   90.00
_cell.angle_gamma   90.00
#
_symmetry.space_group_name_H-M   'P 1'
#
loop_
_entity.id
_entity.type
_entity.pdbx_description
1 polymer ?
#
loop_
_entity_poly.entity_id
_entity_poly.type
_entity_poly.pdbx_seq_one_letter_code
_entity_poly.pdbx_strand_id
1 'polypeptide(L)'
;MAPGWHAYWRSPGDAGFPPSIDWGGSENLKSAQLFWPAPKRFILDGLITQGYENSVVLPIAVTLERATQPARLQASVRYAACKDICVPYTAKFTLPLPSGVALPGPEASMIANAWTTVPGTPAEAGLGVSSVVISRVDTPSPGSVLSVIIDMGSKPLLYPDVFIEGLLGSARLRTGCSDDYAQSDKSPCHFKCVSKKPCRCIDRRQKFAVYIRGWDAARDICGRTCRWSAACTIK
;
A
#
# COMPACT_ATOMS: atom_id res chain seq x y z
N MET A 1 -1.06 -6.46 18.17
CA MET A 1 -1.07 -5.09 18.71
C MET A 1 -2.27 -4.95 19.61
N ALA A 2 -2.09 -4.29 20.75
CA ALA A 2 -3.19 -4.01 21.66
C ALA A 2 -4.24 -3.09 20.98
N PRO A 3 -5.51 -3.15 21.38
CA PRO A 3 -6.55 -2.29 20.83
C PRO A 3 -6.16 -0.81 20.83
N GLY A 4 -6.44 -0.11 19.73
CA GLY A 4 -6.11 1.31 19.53
C GLY A 4 -4.68 1.58 19.05
N TRP A 5 -3.79 0.59 19.10
CA TRP A 5 -2.43 0.73 18.56
C TRP A 5 -2.34 0.35 17.09
N HIS A 6 -1.54 1.10 16.34
CA HIS A 6 -1.27 0.86 14.93
C HIS A 6 0.23 0.94 14.61
N ALA A 7 0.63 0.35 13.49
CA ALA A 7 1.95 0.48 12.91
C ALA A 7 1.84 1.09 11.51
N TYR A 8 2.84 1.87 11.10
CA TYR A 8 2.80 2.55 9.81
C TYR A 8 2.99 1.63 8.61
N TRP A 9 2.34 2.00 7.51
CA TRP A 9 2.64 1.47 6.18
C TRP A 9 3.96 2.07 5.66
N ARG A 10 4.51 1.48 4.60
CA ARG A 10 5.75 1.99 3.97
C ARG A 10 5.63 3.43 3.45
N SER A 11 4.41 3.85 3.10
CA SER A 11 4.05 5.24 2.79
C SER A 11 3.10 5.74 3.89
N PRO A 12 3.61 6.36 4.96
CA PRO A 12 2.84 6.56 6.19
C PRO A 12 1.77 7.66 6.12
N GLY A 13 1.75 8.48 5.07
CA GLY A 13 0.84 9.63 4.95
C GLY A 13 1.48 10.96 5.37
N ASP A 14 0.66 11.87 5.91
CA ASP A 14 1.04 13.24 6.30
C ASP A 14 2.12 13.27 7.38
N ALA A 15 2.13 12.25 8.24
CA ALA A 15 3.09 12.06 9.31
C ALA A 15 3.29 10.56 9.57
N GLY A 16 4.47 10.20 10.08
CA GLY A 16 4.75 8.86 10.55
C GLY A 16 6.17 8.38 10.26
N PHE A 17 6.48 7.21 10.81
CA PHE A 17 7.79 6.58 10.70
C PHE A 17 7.64 5.28 9.92
N PRO A 18 7.94 5.26 8.62
CA PRO A 18 7.82 4.04 7.84
C PRO A 18 8.78 2.99 8.42
N PRO A 19 8.35 1.73 8.50
CA PRO A 19 9.24 0.65 8.90
C PRO A 19 10.40 0.51 7.91
N SER A 20 11.59 0.24 8.43
CA SER A 20 12.79 -0.05 7.64
C SER A 20 13.40 -1.39 8.05
N ILE A 21 13.95 -2.10 7.07
CA ILE A 21 14.59 -3.40 7.30
C ILE A 21 15.99 -3.34 6.72
N ASP A 22 16.96 -3.64 7.59
CA ASP A 22 18.34 -3.85 7.21
C ASP A 22 18.64 -5.35 7.17
N TRP A 23 19.16 -5.79 6.02
CA TRP A 23 19.52 -7.18 5.73
C TRP A 23 21.03 -7.43 5.80
N GLY A 24 21.84 -6.43 6.15
CA GLY A 24 23.31 -6.45 6.01
C GLY A 24 24.03 -7.56 6.78
N GLY A 25 23.38 -8.18 7.77
CA GLY A 25 23.91 -9.36 8.48
C GLY A 25 23.65 -10.69 7.77
N SER A 26 23.01 -10.69 6.60
CA SER A 26 22.65 -11.92 5.89
C SER A 26 23.82 -12.52 5.12
N GLU A 27 23.84 -13.83 4.96
CA GLU A 27 24.81 -14.59 4.18
C GLU A 27 24.09 -15.27 3.02
N ASN A 28 24.67 -15.23 1.80
CA ASN A 28 24.12 -15.81 0.57
C ASN A 28 22.77 -15.20 0.15
N LEU A 29 22.47 -13.96 0.56
CA LEU A 29 21.26 -13.22 0.19
C LEU A 29 21.53 -12.27 -0.98
N LYS A 30 20.88 -12.48 -2.12
CA LYS A 30 20.96 -11.56 -3.28
C LYS A 30 19.97 -10.39 -3.14
N SER A 31 18.73 -10.70 -2.77
CA SER A 31 17.69 -9.69 -2.56
C SER A 31 16.55 -10.20 -1.69
N ALA A 32 15.89 -9.29 -0.99
CA ALA A 32 14.66 -9.55 -0.26
C ALA A 32 13.64 -8.46 -0.61
N GLN A 33 12.48 -8.86 -1.14
CA GLN A 33 11.39 -7.96 -1.49
C GLN A 33 10.24 -8.15 -0.51
N LEU A 34 9.89 -7.08 0.21
CA LEU A 34 8.70 -7.04 1.05
C LEU A 34 7.46 -6.72 0.21
N PHE A 35 6.41 -7.50 0.43
CA PHE A 35 5.09 -7.28 -0.11
C PHE A 35 4.18 -6.78 0.99
N TRP A 36 3.36 -5.77 0.66
CA TRP A 36 2.61 -5.03 1.65
C TRP A 36 1.12 -5.23 1.40
N PRO A 37 0.39 -5.80 2.38
CA PRO A 37 -1.06 -5.78 2.37
C PRO A 37 -1.61 -4.36 2.22
N ALA A 38 -2.81 -4.22 1.66
CA ALA A 38 -3.48 -2.93 1.58
C ALA A 38 -3.63 -2.31 2.99
N PRO A 39 -3.20 -1.05 3.21
CA PRO A 39 -3.28 -0.42 4.52
C PRO A 39 -4.71 0.01 4.87
N LYS A 40 -4.86 0.55 6.08
CA LYS A 40 -6.01 1.36 6.50
C LYS A 40 -5.58 2.81 6.67
N ARG A 41 -6.54 3.73 6.49
CA ARG A 41 -6.37 5.14 6.82
C ARG A 41 -6.71 5.39 8.28
N PHE A 42 -5.91 6.22 8.94
CA PHE A 42 -6.18 6.77 10.27
C PHE A 42 -6.15 8.29 10.21
N ILE A 43 -6.92 8.93 11.09
CA ILE A 43 -6.94 10.38 11.26
C ILE A 43 -6.57 10.66 12.72
N LEU A 44 -5.46 11.36 12.93
CA LEU A 44 -4.99 11.76 14.26
C LEU A 44 -4.66 13.25 14.20
N ASP A 45 -5.32 14.05 15.04
CA ASP A 45 -5.14 15.51 15.10
C ASP A 45 -5.23 16.22 13.73
N GLY A 46 -6.12 15.72 12.86
CA GLY A 46 -6.32 16.24 11.50
C GLY A 46 -5.24 15.86 10.48
N LEU A 47 -4.28 15.02 10.86
CA LEU A 47 -3.30 14.41 9.97
C LEU A 47 -3.79 13.05 9.49
N ILE A 48 -3.65 12.78 8.20
CA ILE A 48 -4.01 11.51 7.60
C ILE A 48 -2.78 10.61 7.58
N THR A 49 -2.86 9.50 8.31
CA THR A 49 -1.82 8.46 8.31
C THR A 49 -2.34 7.14 7.76
N GLN A 50 -1.42 6.25 7.39
CA GLN A 50 -1.73 4.99 6.72
C GLN A 50 -0.93 3.87 7.37
N GLY A 51 -1.60 2.75 7.68
CA GLY A 51 -0.96 1.67 8.41
C GLY A 51 -1.84 0.45 8.68
N TYR A 52 -1.52 -0.25 9.75
CA TYR A 52 -2.16 -1.48 10.17
C TYR A 52 -2.51 -1.42 11.65
N GLU A 53 -3.69 -1.93 12.00
CA GLU A 53 -4.13 -2.14 13.39
C GLU A 53 -4.23 -3.64 13.67
N ASN A 54 -4.30 -4.03 14.95
CA ASN A 54 -4.37 -5.42 15.42
C ASN A 54 -3.14 -6.28 15.04
N SER A 55 -2.95 -6.60 13.77
CA SER A 55 -1.84 -7.42 13.27
C SER A 55 -1.65 -7.23 11.77
N VAL A 56 -0.42 -7.39 11.31
CA VAL A 56 -0.09 -7.51 9.89
C VAL A 56 0.98 -8.58 9.72
N VAL A 57 0.86 -9.36 8.65
CA VAL A 57 1.90 -10.29 8.18
C VAL A 57 2.39 -9.74 6.84
N LEU A 58 3.69 -9.49 6.73
CA LEU A 58 4.32 -8.96 5.52
C LEU A 58 5.05 -10.10 4.81
N PRO A 59 4.54 -10.59 3.66
CA PRO A 59 5.25 -11.59 2.89
C PRO A 59 6.57 -11.05 2.36
N ILE A 60 7.59 -11.91 2.33
CA ILE A 60 8.92 -11.56 1.83
C ILE A 60 9.31 -12.58 0.78
N ALA A 61 9.57 -12.13 -0.45
CA ALA A 61 10.21 -12.96 -1.46
C ALA A 61 11.72 -12.77 -1.39
N VAL A 62 12.45 -13.87 -1.24
CA VAL A 62 13.91 -13.86 -1.12
C VAL A 62 14.53 -14.52 -2.34
N THR A 63 15.57 -13.90 -2.87
CA THR A 63 16.44 -14.49 -3.89
C THR A 63 17.82 -14.71 -3.27
N LEU A 64 18.34 -15.93 -3.36
CA LEU A 64 19.69 -16.26 -2.89
C LEU A 64 20.73 -15.99 -3.97
N GLU A 65 21.98 -15.72 -3.58
CA GLU A 65 23.08 -15.61 -4.56
C GLU A 65 23.40 -16.96 -5.18
N ARG A 66 23.41 -18.01 -4.35
CA ARG A 66 23.67 -19.41 -4.73
C ARG A 66 22.57 -20.28 -4.16
N ALA A 67 21.58 -20.60 -5.01
CA ALA A 67 20.34 -21.29 -4.59
C ALA A 67 20.55 -22.70 -4.01
N THR A 68 21.65 -23.38 -4.35
CA THR A 68 21.97 -24.74 -3.86
C THR A 68 22.77 -24.74 -2.55
N GLN A 69 23.16 -23.57 -2.05
CA GLN A 69 23.95 -23.42 -0.84
C GLN A 69 23.07 -22.93 0.32
N PRO A 70 23.43 -23.26 1.58
CA PRO A 70 22.72 -22.72 2.72
C PRO A 70 22.79 -21.18 2.72
N ALA A 71 21.81 -20.55 3.35
CA ALA A 71 21.76 -19.12 3.54
C ALA A 71 21.41 -18.80 4.99
N ARG A 72 21.79 -17.62 5.44
CA ARG A 72 21.39 -17.08 6.74
C ARG A 72 20.75 -15.74 6.51
N LEU A 73 19.46 -15.64 6.76
CA LEU A 73 18.76 -14.36 6.66
C LEU A 73 18.82 -13.69 8.03
N GLN A 74 19.42 -12.50 8.10
CA GLN A 74 19.35 -11.64 9.27
C GLN A 74 18.63 -10.36 8.90
N ALA A 75 17.63 -10.00 9.70
CA ALA A 75 16.84 -8.78 9.52
C ALA A 75 16.87 -7.94 10.80
N SER A 76 17.31 -6.70 10.69
CA SER A 76 17.12 -5.67 11.72
C SER A 76 15.98 -4.75 11.28
N VAL A 77 14.82 -4.91 11.92
CA VAL A 77 13.58 -4.21 11.59
C VAL A 77 13.39 -3.05 12.56
N ARG A 78 13.39 -1.82 12.04
CA ARG A 78 13.02 -0.62 12.80
C ARG A 78 11.58 -0.25 12.43
N TYR A 79 10.72 -0.08 13.42
CA TYR A 79 9.33 0.31 13.21
C TYR A 79 8.83 1.14 14.39
N ALA A 80 7.67 1.77 14.27
CA ALA A 80 7.01 2.44 15.38
C ALA A 80 5.62 1.81 15.61
N ALA A 81 5.26 1.64 16.88
CA ALA A 81 3.87 1.40 17.27
C ALA A 81 3.31 2.71 17.84
N CYS A 82 2.15 3.12 17.34
CA CYS A 82 1.55 4.41 17.65
C CYS A 82 0.14 4.27 18.19
N LYS A 83 -0.19 5.12 19.16
CA LYS A 83 -1.56 5.43 19.61
C LYS A 83 -1.63 6.95 19.79
N ASP A 84 -1.63 7.43 21.03
CA ASP A 84 -1.54 8.86 21.37
C ASP A 84 -0.09 9.36 21.26
N ILE A 85 0.87 8.43 21.36
CA ILE A 85 2.30 8.64 21.14
C ILE A 85 2.84 7.55 20.21
N CYS A 86 3.97 7.82 19.57
CA CYS A 86 4.69 6.83 18.76
C CYS A 86 5.94 6.34 19.49
N VAL A 87 6.01 5.03 19.72
CA VAL A 87 7.16 4.38 20.36
C VAL A 87 7.97 3.63 19.31
N PRO A 88 9.25 4.00 19.09
CA PRO A 88 10.12 3.29 18.16
C PRO A 88 10.62 1.98 18.76
N TYR A 89 10.65 0.93 17.94
CA TYR A 89 11.16 -0.39 18.27
C TYR A 89 12.20 -0.83 17.26
N THR A 90 13.12 -1.67 17.72
CA THR A 90 14.04 -2.43 16.85
C THR A 90 13.91 -3.90 17.20
N ALA A 91 13.58 -4.73 16.20
CA ALA A 91 13.53 -6.16 16.33
C ALA A 91 14.61 -6.80 15.44
N LYS A 92 15.31 -7.80 15.96
CA LYS A 92 16.33 -8.54 15.22
C LYS A 92 15.88 -9.98 15.03
N PHE A 93 15.94 -10.47 13.81
CA PHE A 93 15.54 -11.81 13.43
C PHE A 93 16.68 -12.52 12.72
N THR A 94 16.80 -13.82 12.95
CA THR A 94 17.74 -14.70 12.26
C THR A 94 17.01 -15.95 11.82
N LEU A 95 17.11 -16.29 10.54
CA LEU A 95 16.54 -17.49 9.95
C LEU A 95 17.62 -18.25 9.17
N PRO A 96 18.08 -19.42 9.67
CA PRO A 96 18.92 -20.30 8.87
C PRO A 96 18.07 -21.01 7.82
N LEU A 97 18.53 -21.00 6.58
CA LEU A 97 17.96 -21.74 5.47
C LEU A 97 18.94 -22.85 5.05
N PRO A 98 18.61 -24.14 5.26
CA PRO A 98 19.46 -25.24 4.83
C PRO A 98 19.52 -25.32 3.29
N SER A 99 20.54 -25.98 2.77
CA SER A 99 20.57 -26.37 1.36
C SER A 99 19.55 -27.47 1.07
N GLY A 100 19.16 -27.59 -0.19
CA GLY A 100 18.26 -28.64 -0.66
C GLY A 100 16.91 -28.10 -1.15
N VAL A 101 15.94 -28.99 -1.28
CA VAL A 101 14.61 -28.64 -1.78
C VAL A 101 13.85 -27.88 -0.70
N ALA A 102 13.34 -26.70 -1.03
CA ALA A 102 12.49 -25.93 -0.14
C ALA A 102 11.17 -26.69 0.09
N LEU A 103 10.84 -26.92 1.36
CA LEU A 103 9.57 -27.48 1.78
C LEU A 103 8.78 -26.44 2.58
N PRO A 104 7.44 -26.42 2.49
CA PRO A 104 6.62 -25.54 3.31
C PRO A 104 6.88 -25.77 4.81
N GLY A 105 7.24 -24.70 5.51
CA GLY A 105 7.35 -24.70 6.97
C GLY A 105 5.98 -24.56 7.68
N PRO A 106 5.95 -24.58 9.02
CA PRO A 106 4.72 -24.43 9.81
C PRO A 106 3.93 -23.14 9.50
N GLU A 107 4.63 -22.07 9.10
CA GLU A 107 4.06 -20.75 8.82
C GLU A 107 3.52 -20.62 7.38
N ALA A 108 3.64 -21.66 6.56
CA ALA A 108 3.30 -21.59 5.13
C ALA A 108 1.86 -21.13 4.88
N SER A 109 0.89 -21.62 5.65
CA SER A 109 -0.52 -21.19 5.53
C SER A 109 -0.72 -19.73 5.92
N MET A 110 -0.02 -19.25 6.96
CA MET A 110 -0.08 -17.84 7.37
C MET A 110 0.50 -16.93 6.28
N ILE A 111 1.63 -17.33 5.67
CA ILE A 111 2.25 -16.59 4.57
C ILE A 111 1.33 -16.60 3.34
N ALA A 112 0.76 -17.75 2.98
CA ALA A 112 -0.18 -17.87 1.86
C ALA A 112 -1.41 -16.97 2.03
N ASN A 113 -1.99 -16.91 3.24
CA ASN A 113 -3.10 -16.01 3.55
C ASN A 113 -2.69 -14.54 3.48
N ALA A 114 -1.47 -14.20 3.89
CA ALA A 114 -0.97 -12.84 3.79
C ALA A 114 -0.84 -12.38 2.32
N TRP A 115 -0.39 -13.26 1.43
CA TRP A 115 -0.32 -12.98 -0.01
C TRP A 115 -1.66 -12.58 -0.62
N THR A 116 -2.78 -13.14 -0.17
CA THR A 116 -4.10 -12.78 -0.72
C THR A 116 -4.56 -11.37 -0.34
N THR A 117 -3.87 -10.73 0.62
CA THR A 117 -4.16 -9.36 1.05
C THR A 117 -3.22 -8.33 0.41
N VAL A 118 -2.19 -8.78 -0.30
CA VAL A 118 -1.30 -7.94 -1.09
C VAL A 118 -2.05 -7.48 -2.34
N PRO A 119 -2.07 -6.17 -2.64
CA PRO A 119 -2.70 -5.68 -3.85
C PRO A 119 -2.04 -6.23 -5.12
N GLY A 120 -2.87 -6.75 -6.03
CA GLY A 120 -2.48 -7.17 -7.37
C GLY A 120 -2.46 -5.99 -8.34
N THR A 121 -2.45 -6.27 -9.63
CA THR A 121 -2.57 -5.27 -10.71
C THR A 121 -4.02 -4.81 -10.91
N PRO A 122 -4.26 -3.66 -11.56
CA PRO A 122 -5.61 -3.22 -11.89
C PRO A 122 -6.36 -4.21 -12.78
N ALA A 123 -5.68 -4.79 -13.76
CA ALA A 123 -6.27 -5.78 -14.67
C ALA A 123 -6.76 -7.03 -13.93
N GLU A 124 -5.99 -7.55 -12.97
CA GLU A 124 -6.42 -8.68 -12.12
C GLU A 124 -7.64 -8.34 -11.26
N ALA A 125 -7.83 -7.07 -10.92
CA ALA A 125 -9.03 -6.58 -10.22
C ALA A 125 -10.19 -6.23 -11.17
N GLY A 126 -10.04 -6.45 -12.49
CA GLY A 126 -11.04 -6.07 -13.49
C GLY A 126 -11.17 -4.55 -13.70
N LEU A 127 -10.16 -3.78 -13.30
CA LEU A 127 -10.12 -2.33 -13.42
C LEU A 127 -9.21 -1.92 -14.59
N GLY A 128 -9.71 -1.01 -15.43
CA GLY A 128 -8.93 -0.33 -16.47
C GLY A 128 -8.48 1.04 -15.98
N VAL A 129 -7.23 1.43 -16.27
CA VAL A 129 -6.80 2.83 -16.05
C VAL A 129 -7.02 3.57 -17.36
N SER A 130 -8.07 4.37 -17.45
CA SER A 130 -8.45 5.10 -18.67
C SER A 130 -7.52 6.28 -18.93
N SER A 131 -7.21 7.05 -17.90
CA SER A 131 -6.27 8.17 -18.01
C SER A 131 -5.67 8.59 -16.67
N VAL A 132 -4.49 9.18 -16.75
CA VAL A 132 -3.79 9.80 -15.63
C VAL A 132 -3.34 11.18 -16.09
N VAL A 133 -3.86 12.23 -15.47
CA VAL A 133 -3.61 13.62 -15.88
C VAL A 133 -3.13 14.43 -14.68
N ILE A 134 -2.06 15.20 -14.88
CA ILE A 134 -1.64 16.23 -13.92
C ILE A 134 -2.04 17.59 -14.47
N SER A 135 -2.93 18.29 -13.77
CA SER A 135 -3.37 19.65 -14.13
C SER A 135 -2.84 20.65 -13.11
N ARG A 136 -2.42 21.85 -13.55
CA ARG A 136 -2.19 22.96 -12.62
C ARG A 136 -3.53 23.59 -12.24
N VAL A 137 -3.62 24.01 -10.98
CA VAL A 137 -4.73 24.81 -10.45
C VAL A 137 -4.13 26.11 -10.01
N ASP A 138 -4.48 27.20 -10.68
CA ASP A 138 -3.85 28.50 -10.45
C ASP A 138 -4.59 29.32 -9.38
N THR A 139 -5.86 29.02 -9.06
CA THR A 139 -6.69 29.75 -8.10
C THR A 139 -7.69 28.83 -7.36
N PRO A 140 -8.12 29.14 -6.11
CA PRO A 140 -7.65 30.19 -5.19
C PRO A 140 -6.39 29.81 -4.39
N SER A 141 -5.82 28.63 -4.64
CA SER A 141 -4.57 28.19 -4.04
C SER A 141 -3.74 27.52 -5.13
N PRO A 142 -2.61 28.11 -5.56
CA PRO A 142 -1.74 27.53 -6.56
C PRO A 142 -1.32 26.11 -6.18
N GLY A 143 -1.54 25.15 -7.07
CA GLY A 143 -1.28 23.74 -6.80
C GLY A 143 -1.29 22.89 -8.06
N SER A 144 -1.00 21.61 -7.88
CA SER A 144 -1.21 20.61 -8.94
C SER A 144 -2.25 19.61 -8.49
N VAL A 145 -3.01 19.12 -9.46
CA VAL A 145 -4.01 18.09 -9.32
C VAL A 145 -3.57 16.86 -10.08
N LEU A 146 -3.41 15.73 -9.40
CA LEU A 146 -3.37 14.41 -10.05
C LEU A 146 -4.80 13.90 -10.16
N SER A 147 -5.26 13.72 -11.39
CA SER A 147 -6.52 13.09 -11.76
C SER A 147 -6.25 11.69 -12.28
N VAL A 148 -6.80 10.68 -11.61
CA VAL A 148 -6.77 9.29 -12.09
C VAL A 148 -8.21 8.91 -12.45
N ILE A 149 -8.41 8.52 -13.71
CA ILE A 149 -9.68 8.04 -14.24
C ILE A 149 -9.58 6.54 -14.42
N ILE A 150 -10.53 5.83 -13.81
CA ILE A 150 -10.54 4.37 -13.77
C ILE A 150 -11.86 3.88 -14.35
N ASP A 151 -11.73 3.00 -15.32
CA ASP A 151 -12.81 2.19 -15.84
C ASP A 151 -13.06 1.05 -14.86
N MET A 152 -14.25 1.05 -14.25
CA MET A 152 -14.67 0.03 -13.30
C MET A 152 -15.18 -1.25 -13.98
N GLY A 153 -15.10 -1.33 -15.31
CA GLY A 153 -15.60 -2.46 -16.07
C GLY A 153 -17.10 -2.64 -15.84
N SER A 154 -17.52 -3.87 -15.51
CA SER A 154 -18.92 -4.23 -15.27
C SER A 154 -19.33 -4.27 -13.79
N LYS A 155 -18.46 -3.86 -12.85
CA LYS A 155 -18.75 -3.91 -11.42
C LYS A 155 -18.45 -2.56 -10.74
N PRO A 156 -19.46 -1.89 -10.16
CA PRO A 156 -19.22 -0.66 -9.42
C PRO A 156 -18.41 -0.93 -8.15
N LEU A 157 -17.48 -0.02 -7.83
CA LEU A 157 -16.77 -0.05 -6.55
C LEU A 157 -17.65 0.57 -5.46
N LEU A 158 -17.98 -0.22 -4.43
CA LEU A 158 -18.62 0.33 -3.23
C LEU A 158 -17.55 0.87 -2.27
N TYR A 159 -17.72 2.13 -1.87
CA TYR A 159 -16.85 2.85 -0.93
C TYR A 159 -15.35 2.70 -1.24
N PRO A 160 -14.90 3.11 -2.45
CA PRO A 160 -13.49 2.99 -2.80
C PRO A 160 -12.63 3.85 -1.88
N ASP A 161 -11.57 3.25 -1.35
CA ASP A 161 -10.50 3.96 -0.69
C ASP A 161 -9.24 3.95 -1.55
N VAL A 162 -8.51 5.06 -1.55
CA VAL A 162 -7.33 5.27 -2.39
C VAL A 162 -6.12 5.64 -1.57
N PHE A 163 -5.04 4.90 -1.77
CA PHE A 163 -3.74 5.14 -1.15
C PHE A 163 -2.74 5.47 -2.24
N ILE A 164 -1.99 6.57 -2.09
CA ILE A 164 -1.05 7.03 -3.09
C ILE A 164 0.36 7.02 -2.48
N GLU A 165 1.30 6.47 -3.23
CA GLU A 165 2.73 6.49 -2.91
C GLU A 165 3.50 7.38 -3.87
N GLY A 166 4.65 7.87 -3.43
CA GLY A 166 5.55 8.70 -4.23
C GLY A 166 5.28 10.21 -4.12
N LEU A 167 4.26 10.63 -3.38
CA LEU A 167 4.07 12.03 -3.01
C LEU A 167 5.07 12.41 -1.90
N LEU A 168 6.13 13.16 -2.26
CA LEU A 168 7.04 13.75 -1.29
C LEU A 168 6.41 15.05 -0.74
N GLY A 169 6.08 15.09 0.55
CA GLY A 169 5.66 16.30 1.27
C GLY A 169 4.16 16.43 1.56
N SER A 170 3.73 17.65 1.90
CA SER A 170 2.41 17.99 2.48
C SER A 170 1.23 17.98 1.48
N ALA A 171 1.19 17.02 0.55
CA ALA A 171 0.10 16.88 -0.40
C ALA A 171 -1.14 16.29 0.30
N ARG A 172 -2.29 16.96 0.19
CA ARG A 172 -3.54 16.46 0.78
C ARG A 172 -4.38 15.75 -0.28
N LEU A 173 -4.69 14.50 -0.02
CA LEU A 173 -5.62 13.73 -0.85
C LEU A 173 -7.04 14.23 -0.58
N ARG A 174 -7.77 14.60 -1.64
CA ARG A 174 -9.24 14.73 -1.59
C ARG A 174 -9.83 13.66 -2.50
N THR A 175 -10.36 12.61 -1.90
CA THR A 175 -11.11 11.60 -2.65
C THR A 175 -12.57 12.06 -2.75
N GLY A 176 -13.16 11.92 -3.93
CA GLY A 176 -14.59 12.15 -4.15
C GLY A 176 -15.00 11.47 -5.44
N CYS A 177 -15.97 10.55 -5.38
CA CYS A 177 -16.66 10.15 -6.59
C CYS A 177 -17.61 11.30 -6.95
N SER A 178 -17.64 11.71 -8.22
CA SER A 178 -18.58 12.74 -8.64
C SER A 178 -20.02 12.22 -8.47
N ASP A 179 -20.81 12.89 -7.63
CA ASP A 179 -22.24 12.58 -7.43
C ASP A 179 -23.07 12.85 -8.70
N ASP A 180 -22.58 13.68 -9.63
CA ASP A 180 -23.29 14.05 -10.87
C ASP A 180 -23.49 12.86 -11.84
N TYR A 181 -22.91 11.71 -11.54
CA TYR A 181 -22.94 10.52 -12.36
C TYR A 181 -23.36 9.26 -11.58
N ALA A 182 -23.91 9.42 -10.37
CA ALA A 182 -24.33 8.32 -9.49
C ALA A 182 -25.60 7.57 -9.96
N GLN A 183 -26.21 7.97 -11.08
CA GLN A 183 -27.38 7.27 -11.66
C GLN A 183 -27.02 6.29 -12.79
N SER A 184 -25.75 6.16 -13.18
CA SER A 184 -25.34 5.19 -14.20
C SER A 184 -24.28 4.24 -13.68
N ASP A 185 -24.53 2.94 -13.79
CA ASP A 185 -23.69 1.80 -13.38
C ASP A 185 -22.34 1.70 -14.15
N LYS A 186 -21.92 2.79 -14.81
CA LYS A 186 -20.75 2.86 -15.72
C LYS A 186 -19.93 4.14 -15.58
N SER A 187 -20.17 4.91 -14.52
CA SER A 187 -19.56 6.22 -14.38
C SER A 187 -18.11 6.14 -13.88
N PRO A 188 -17.15 6.85 -14.48
CA PRO A 188 -15.77 6.82 -14.04
C PRO A 188 -15.60 7.42 -12.63
N CYS A 189 -14.83 6.77 -11.77
CA CYS A 189 -14.37 7.39 -10.52
C CYS A 189 -13.25 8.40 -10.83
N HIS A 190 -13.41 9.64 -10.36
CA HIS A 190 -12.41 10.70 -10.48
C HIS A 190 -11.66 10.87 -9.15
N PHE A 191 -10.39 10.49 -9.10
CA PHE A 191 -9.58 10.72 -7.90
C PHE A 191 -8.75 12.00 -8.07
N LYS A 192 -8.94 12.98 -7.17
CA LYS A 192 -8.30 14.31 -7.25
C LYS A 192 -7.31 14.54 -6.08
N CYS A 193 -6.03 14.35 -6.31
CA CYS A 193 -5.01 14.72 -5.31
C CYS A 193 -4.69 16.21 -5.41
N VAL A 194 -4.78 17.00 -4.33
CA VAL A 194 -4.50 18.45 -4.35
C VAL A 194 -3.29 18.78 -3.47
N SER A 195 -2.20 19.27 -4.06
CA SER A 195 -1.03 19.74 -3.29
C SER A 195 -1.00 21.26 -3.16
N LYS A 196 -0.79 21.76 -1.93
CA LYS A 196 -0.60 23.21 -1.63
C LYS A 196 0.76 23.75 -2.06
N LYS A 197 1.73 22.87 -2.29
CA LYS A 197 2.96 23.20 -3.00
C LYS A 197 2.74 22.80 -4.45
N PRO A 198 3.29 23.53 -5.46
CA PRO A 198 3.29 22.99 -6.82
C PRO A 198 3.83 21.56 -6.73
N CYS A 199 3.14 20.57 -7.29
CA CYS A 199 3.80 19.30 -7.57
C CYS A 199 4.83 19.65 -8.64
N ARG A 200 5.98 20.19 -8.21
CA ARG A 200 7.19 20.11 -8.97
C ARG A 200 7.35 18.61 -9.12
N CYS A 201 7.20 18.10 -10.33
CA CYS A 201 7.83 16.86 -10.69
C CYS A 201 9.31 17.08 -10.37
N ILE A 202 9.72 16.70 -9.16
CA ILE A 202 11.11 16.56 -8.81
C ILE A 202 11.49 15.31 -9.60
N ASP A 203 11.92 15.54 -10.85
CA ASP A 203 12.26 14.54 -11.85
C ASP A 203 11.06 13.89 -12.60
N ARG A 204 11.20 13.73 -13.93
CA ARG A 204 10.31 12.92 -14.78
C ARG A 204 10.40 11.42 -14.45
N ARG A 205 11.20 11.03 -13.45
CA ARG A 205 11.41 9.65 -12.99
C ARG A 205 10.60 9.29 -11.74
N GLN A 206 9.85 10.23 -11.16
CA GLN A 206 9.08 9.98 -9.95
C GLN A 206 7.87 9.08 -10.29
N LYS A 207 7.96 7.81 -9.88
CA LYS A 207 6.88 6.83 -10.06
C LYS A 207 5.87 6.97 -8.93
N PHE A 208 4.59 7.02 -9.29
CA PHE A 208 3.50 6.98 -8.33
C PHE A 208 2.87 5.60 -8.34
N ALA A 209 2.49 5.12 -7.16
CA ALA A 209 1.66 3.93 -7.04
C ALA A 209 0.30 4.31 -6.46
N VAL A 210 -0.77 3.92 -7.13
CA VAL A 210 -2.15 4.15 -6.67
C VAL A 210 -2.75 2.81 -6.30
N TYR A 211 -3.15 2.69 -5.04
CA TYR A 211 -3.77 1.50 -4.47
C TYR A 211 -5.23 1.77 -4.23
N ILE A 212 -6.09 0.93 -4.78
CA ILE A 212 -7.54 1.08 -4.63
C ILE A 212 -8.07 -0.14 -3.92
N ARG A 213 -8.84 0.11 -2.88
CA ARG A 213 -9.54 -0.90 -2.11
C ARG A 213 -11.03 -0.62 -2.19
N GLY A 214 -11.82 -1.61 -2.62
CA GLY A 214 -13.27 -1.52 -2.70
C GLY A 214 -13.96 -2.77 -2.15
N TRP A 215 -15.27 -2.67 -1.93
CA TRP A 215 -16.14 -3.77 -1.48
C TRP A 215 -17.00 -4.29 -2.65
N ASP A 216 -17.23 -5.61 -2.72
CA ASP A 216 -18.08 -6.26 -3.74
C ASP A 216 -19.48 -6.54 -3.16
N ALA A 217 -20.53 -5.98 -3.77
CA ALA A 217 -21.92 -6.06 -3.31
C ALA A 217 -22.51 -7.49 -3.37
N ALA A 218 -22.00 -8.37 -4.25
CA ALA A 218 -22.64 -9.65 -4.55
C ALA A 218 -22.47 -10.73 -3.46
N ARG A 219 -21.80 -10.43 -2.33
CA ARG A 219 -21.51 -11.41 -1.27
C ARG A 219 -21.81 -10.91 0.14
N ASP A 220 -22.53 -9.79 0.27
CA ASP A 220 -22.73 -9.08 1.54
C ASP A 220 -23.81 -9.67 2.47
N ILE A 221 -24.13 -10.95 2.33
CA ILE A 221 -25.00 -11.67 3.29
C ILE A 221 -24.19 -12.27 4.46
N CYS A 222 -22.85 -12.28 4.43
CA CYS A 222 -22.08 -12.71 5.60
C CYS A 222 -20.70 -12.03 5.72
N GLY A 223 -20.62 -11.08 6.66
CA GLY A 223 -19.45 -10.74 7.49
C GLY A 223 -18.04 -10.78 6.88
N ARG A 224 -17.43 -9.58 6.81
CA ARG A 224 -15.97 -9.34 6.87
C ARG A 224 -15.11 -10.11 5.84
N THR A 225 -15.13 -9.72 4.56
CA THR A 225 -13.97 -9.95 3.68
C THR A 225 -13.78 -8.80 2.68
N CYS A 226 -12.62 -8.13 2.75
CA CYS A 226 -12.12 -7.33 1.63
C CYS A 226 -11.61 -8.31 0.55
N ARG A 227 -12.09 -8.18 -0.68
CA ARG A 227 -11.79 -9.15 -1.74
C ARG A 227 -10.82 -8.67 -2.81
N TRP A 228 -10.64 -7.36 -3.00
CA TRP A 228 -9.82 -6.85 -4.09
C TRP A 228 -9.06 -5.58 -3.70
N SER A 229 -7.78 -5.55 -4.05
CA SER A 229 -6.98 -4.33 -4.06
C SER A 229 -6.05 -4.32 -5.28
N ALA A 230 -5.98 -3.18 -5.96
CA ALA A 230 -5.23 -3.01 -7.21
C ALA A 230 -4.17 -1.91 -7.07
N ALA A 231 -2.98 -2.13 -7.63
CA ALA A 231 -1.84 -1.24 -7.62
C ALA A 231 -1.50 -0.76 -9.04
N CYS A 232 -1.71 0.51 -9.37
CA CYS A 232 -1.25 1.08 -10.63
C CYS A 232 0.10 1.78 -10.44
N THR A 233 1.11 1.46 -11.24
CA THR A 233 2.39 2.20 -11.29
C THR A 233 2.39 3.17 -12.47
N ILE A 234 2.53 4.47 -12.21
CA ILE A 234 2.66 5.51 -13.24
C ILE A 234 4.15 5.64 -13.58
N LYS A 235 4.51 5.43 -14.86
CA LYS A 235 5.87 5.60 -15.40
C LYS A 235 6.04 6.96 -16.06
#